data_AF-A0A962JM04-F1
#
_entry.id   AF-A0A962JM04-F1
#
_cell.length_a   1.000
_cell.length_b   1.000
_cell.length_c   1.000
_cell.angle_alpha   90.00
_cell.angle_beta   90.00
_cell.angle_gamma   90.00
#
_symmetry.space_group_name_H-M   'P 1'
#
loop_
_entity.id
_entity.type
_entity.pdbx_description
1 polymer ?
#
loop_
_entity_poly.entity_id
_entity_poly.type
_entity_poly.pdbx_seq_one_letter_code
_entity_poly.pdbx_strand_id
1 'polypeptide(L)'
;MLLWLADYLAQYYKAFHVFNYLTLRAMLSVLTSLAIAIWFGPTMIEYLRTLKFGQPIRSDGPQTHQVKSGTPTMGGALILVSIGVSTLLWSNLANPYVWIVLGVMVVFGAVGWVDDFRKIVKKDPEGLPARWKYLWQSVGGLAAAVTLYWLAKTPAETTLIFPFFKDLILPLGVFYILLTYLVIVGTSNAVNLTDGLDGLAIMPTVMVAGALAIFAYLTGNIKFAEYLHIPYVAGSGELIVICGSIIGAGLGFLWFNAYPAEV
;
A
#
# COMPACT_ATOMS: atom_id res chain seq x y z
N MET A 1 16.44 5.29 -6.08
CA MET A 1 17.68 6.01 -5.71
C MET A 1 18.87 5.07 -5.52
N LEU A 2 18.78 3.98 -4.74
CA LEU A 2 19.89 3.02 -4.62
C LEU A 2 20.09 2.17 -5.87
N LEU A 3 19.00 1.84 -6.58
CA LEU A 3 19.12 1.14 -7.87
C LEU A 3 19.97 1.94 -8.87
N TRP A 4 19.70 3.24 -9.03
CA TRP A 4 20.49 4.09 -9.92
C TRP A 4 21.96 4.22 -9.49
N LEU A 5 22.21 4.28 -8.18
CA LEU A 5 23.57 4.27 -7.66
C LEU A 5 24.28 2.94 -7.95
N ALA A 6 23.58 1.82 -7.76
CA ALA A 6 24.10 0.49 -8.06
C ALA A 6 24.38 0.33 -9.57
N ASP A 7 23.51 0.82 -10.44
CA ASP A 7 23.72 0.84 -11.89
C ASP A 7 24.95 1.65 -12.29
N TYR A 8 25.15 2.82 -11.67
CA TYR A 8 26.35 3.63 -11.87
C TYR A 8 27.62 2.90 -11.41
N LEU A 9 27.61 2.32 -10.21
CA LEU A 9 28.74 1.58 -9.66
C LEU A 9 29.03 0.28 -10.43
N ALA A 10 28.01 -0.33 -11.04
CA ALA A 10 28.15 -1.54 -11.85
C ALA A 10 29.02 -1.32 -13.10
N GLN A 11 29.14 -0.08 -13.58
CA GLN A 11 30.07 0.28 -14.66
C GLN A 11 31.54 0.07 -14.26
N TYR A 12 31.84 0.19 -12.96
CA TYR A 12 33.18 0.01 -12.41
C TYR A 12 33.39 -1.37 -11.80
N TYR A 13 32.37 -1.91 -11.12
CA TYR A 13 32.44 -3.18 -10.39
C TYR A 13 31.24 -4.07 -10.72
N LYS A 14 31.49 -5.17 -11.44
CA LYS A 14 30.45 -6.12 -11.89
C LYS A 14 29.54 -6.66 -10.78
N ALA A 15 30.03 -6.70 -9.53
CA ALA A 15 29.25 -7.18 -8.38
C ALA A 15 27.93 -6.40 -8.18
N PHE A 16 27.88 -5.11 -8.53
CA PHE A 16 26.67 -4.31 -8.34
C PHE A 16 25.53 -4.65 -9.33
N HIS A 17 25.80 -5.40 -10.40
CA HIS A 17 24.73 -5.91 -11.28
C HIS A 17 23.73 -6.82 -10.55
N VAL A 18 24.12 -7.38 -9.39
CA VAL A 18 23.20 -8.19 -8.60
C VAL A 18 21.95 -7.41 -8.18
N PHE A 19 22.06 -6.09 -8.01
CA PHE A 19 20.92 -5.24 -7.66
C PHE A 19 19.93 -5.07 -8.81
N ASN A 20 20.25 -5.50 -10.04
CA ASN A 20 19.30 -5.47 -11.15
C ASN A 20 18.32 -6.64 -11.13
N TYR A 21 18.59 -7.69 -10.36
CA TYR A 21 17.64 -8.78 -10.16
C TYR A 21 16.43 -8.30 -9.36
N LEU A 22 15.26 -8.33 -10.01
CA LEU A 22 13.99 -7.92 -9.42
C LEU A 22 13.65 -8.69 -8.13
N THR A 23 13.97 -9.99 -8.09
CA THR A 23 13.77 -10.84 -6.91
C THR A 23 14.62 -10.41 -5.72
N LEU A 24 15.89 -10.04 -5.96
CA LEU A 24 16.74 -9.49 -4.91
C LEU A 24 16.18 -8.16 -4.40
N ARG A 25 15.80 -7.25 -5.31
CA ARG A 25 15.21 -5.95 -4.93
C ARG A 25 13.93 -6.11 -4.13
N ALA A 26 13.09 -7.08 -4.49
CA ALA A 26 11.91 -7.43 -3.71
C ALA A 26 12.27 -7.86 -2.28
N MET A 27 13.23 -8.78 -2.10
CA MET A 27 13.68 -9.20 -0.77
C MET A 27 14.27 -8.04 0.03
N LEU A 28 15.12 -7.22 -0.58
CA LEU A 28 15.70 -6.04 0.05
C LEU A 28 14.62 -5.02 0.44
N SER A 29 13.55 -4.90 -0.33
CA SER A 29 12.43 -4.03 0.01
C SER A 29 11.64 -4.51 1.23
N VAL A 30 11.46 -5.83 1.39
CA VAL A 30 10.87 -6.45 2.59
C VAL A 30 11.75 -6.15 3.79
N LEU A 31 13.05 -6.45 3.71
CA LEU A 31 13.99 -6.28 4.82
C LEU A 31 14.13 -4.81 5.22
N THR A 32 14.20 -3.90 4.25
CA THR A 32 14.35 -2.46 4.52
C THR A 32 13.11 -1.89 5.19
N SER A 33 11.92 -2.21 4.69
CA SER A 33 10.66 -1.72 5.29
C SER A 33 10.40 -2.32 6.67
N LEU A 34 10.72 -3.60 6.86
CA LEU A 34 10.67 -4.28 8.17
C LEU A 34 11.62 -3.63 9.18
N ALA A 35 12.87 -3.39 8.78
CA ALA A 35 13.87 -2.77 9.65
C ALA A 35 13.47 -1.35 10.06
N ILE A 36 12.95 -0.55 9.12
CA ILE A 36 12.43 0.79 9.43
C ILE A 36 11.28 0.69 10.43
N ALA A 37 10.31 -0.19 10.18
CA ALA A 37 9.16 -0.37 11.08
C ALA A 37 9.59 -0.80 12.49
N ILE A 38 10.51 -1.76 12.64
CA ILE A 38 10.98 -2.23 13.95
C ILE A 38 11.82 -1.19 14.68
N TRP A 39 12.74 -0.51 13.99
CA TRP A 39 13.65 0.44 14.63
C TRP A 39 12.99 1.76 14.99
N PHE A 40 12.13 2.29 14.11
CA PHE A 40 11.44 3.56 14.34
C PHE A 40 10.09 3.40 15.03
N GLY A 41 9.58 2.16 15.12
CA GLY A 41 8.36 1.82 15.84
C GLY A 41 8.34 2.42 17.24
N PRO A 42 9.23 2.01 18.17
CA PRO A 42 9.21 2.44 19.58
C PRO A 42 9.21 3.96 19.75
N THR A 43 10.06 4.68 19.01
CA THR A 43 10.14 6.15 19.06
C THR A 43 8.84 6.80 18.61
N MET A 44 8.19 6.25 17.58
CA MET A 44 6.88 6.74 17.15
C MET A 44 5.80 6.44 18.21
N ILE A 45 5.80 5.24 18.82
CA ILE A 45 4.85 4.89 19.89
C ILE A 45 4.95 5.90 21.03
N GLU A 46 6.18 6.19 21.51
CA GLU A 46 6.42 7.15 22.58
C GLU A 46 5.94 8.54 22.20
N TYR A 47 6.27 9.01 21.00
CA TYR A 47 5.81 10.31 20.50
C TYR A 47 4.28 10.39 20.48
N LEU A 48 3.60 9.38 19.93
CA LEU A 48 2.14 9.35 19.86
C LEU A 48 1.49 9.24 21.26
N ARG A 49 2.11 8.53 22.21
CA ARG A 49 1.66 8.51 23.62
C ARG A 49 1.66 9.90 24.23
N THR A 50 2.68 10.73 23.94
CA THR A 50 2.69 12.13 24.42
C THR A 50 1.56 12.97 23.85
N LEU A 51 1.15 12.73 22.60
CA LEU A 51 0.03 13.42 21.94
C LEU A 51 -1.35 12.96 22.41
N LYS A 52 -1.45 11.72 22.92
CA LYS A 52 -2.72 11.11 23.37
C LYS A 52 -3.15 11.45 24.79
N PHE A 53 -2.34 12.15 25.57
CA PHE A 53 -2.75 12.61 26.91
C PHE A 53 -3.97 13.54 26.83
N GLY A 54 -5.17 13.00 27.12
CA GLY A 54 -6.42 13.77 27.27
C GLY A 54 -7.53 13.55 26.22
N GLN A 55 -7.67 12.36 25.64
CA GLN A 55 -8.82 12.03 24.76
C GLN A 55 -10.17 12.05 25.51
N PRO A 56 -11.21 12.70 24.97
CA PRO A 56 -12.58 12.56 25.46
C PRO A 56 -13.17 11.21 25.02
N ILE A 57 -13.88 10.56 25.93
CA ILE A 57 -14.50 9.24 25.72
C ILE A 57 -15.81 9.42 24.91
N ARG A 58 -15.96 8.68 23.80
CA ARG A 58 -17.25 8.56 23.08
C ARG A 58 -18.23 7.75 23.93
N SER A 59 -19.42 8.28 24.17
CA SER A 59 -20.45 7.68 25.03
C SER A 59 -21.30 6.59 24.36
N ASP A 60 -21.08 6.31 23.07
CA ASP A 60 -21.96 5.56 22.17
C ASP A 60 -21.38 4.21 21.69
N GLY A 61 -20.36 3.66 22.36
CA GLY A 61 -19.74 2.36 22.04
C GLY A 61 -19.98 1.23 23.08
N PRO A 62 -19.85 -0.06 22.70
CA PRO A 62 -19.99 -1.19 23.63
C PRO A 62 -18.96 -1.15 24.78
N GLN A 63 -19.37 -1.46 26.01
CA GLN A 63 -18.51 -1.31 27.21
C GLN A 63 -17.22 -2.17 27.19
N THR A 64 -17.19 -3.27 26.44
CA THR A 64 -16.00 -4.10 26.24
C THR A 64 -14.86 -3.38 25.50
N HIS A 65 -15.14 -2.30 24.76
CA HIS A 65 -14.14 -1.47 24.08
C HIS A 65 -13.50 -0.39 24.98
N GLN A 66 -13.97 -0.20 26.22
CA GLN A 66 -13.45 0.86 27.11
C GLN A 66 -12.05 0.59 27.68
N VAL A 67 -11.54 -0.65 27.56
CA VAL A 67 -10.20 -1.06 28.03
C VAL A 67 -9.09 -0.68 27.03
N LYS A 68 -9.42 -0.34 25.77
CA LYS A 68 -8.45 0.16 24.75
C LYS A 68 -8.15 1.67 24.88
N SER A 69 -8.28 2.22 26.08
CA SER A 69 -8.26 3.67 26.36
C SER A 69 -6.87 4.31 26.35
N GLY A 70 -5.81 3.59 25.93
CA GLY A 70 -4.43 4.08 25.99
C GLY A 70 -3.56 3.87 24.74
N THR A 71 -3.99 3.10 23.74
CA THR A 71 -3.16 2.83 22.55
C THR A 71 -3.15 4.01 21.58
N PRO A 72 -1.98 4.56 21.21
CA PRO A 72 -1.89 5.65 20.24
C PRO A 72 -2.39 5.25 18.84
N THR A 73 -3.37 5.97 18.33
CA THR A 73 -3.85 5.92 16.94
C THR A 73 -2.96 6.83 16.07
N MET A 74 -2.70 6.44 14.82
CA MET A 74 -1.74 6.99 13.81
C MET A 74 -0.54 6.09 13.46
N GLY A 75 -0.56 4.81 13.86
CA GLY A 75 0.45 3.82 13.45
C GLY A 75 0.65 3.65 11.95
N GLY A 76 -0.39 3.95 11.16
CA GLY A 76 -0.34 3.93 9.69
C GLY A 76 0.73 4.83 9.07
N ALA A 77 1.16 5.90 9.77
CA ALA A 77 2.25 6.75 9.29
C ALA A 77 3.58 6.00 9.20
N LEU A 78 3.90 5.14 10.18
CA LEU A 78 5.09 4.30 10.13
C LEU A 78 5.03 3.35 8.94
N ILE A 79 3.86 2.74 8.68
CA ILE A 79 3.67 1.83 7.56
C ILE A 79 3.93 2.58 6.24
N LEU A 80 3.31 3.74 6.04
CA LEU A 80 3.45 4.54 4.83
C LEU A 80 4.88 5.03 4.60
N VAL A 81 5.56 5.50 5.66
CA VAL A 81 6.96 5.94 5.58
C VAL A 81 7.88 4.74 5.25
N SER A 82 7.67 3.60 5.90
CA SER A 82 8.46 2.38 5.67
C SER A 82 8.30 1.87 4.23
N ILE A 83 7.07 1.87 3.71
CA ILE A 83 6.79 1.49 2.31
C ILE A 83 7.39 2.52 1.35
N GLY A 84 7.17 3.81 1.58
CA GLY A 84 7.63 4.88 0.71
C GLY A 84 9.15 4.90 0.59
N VAL A 85 9.88 4.88 1.71
CA VAL A 85 11.34 4.86 1.71
C VAL A 85 11.87 3.61 1.03
N SER A 86 11.37 2.42 1.41
CA SER A 86 11.82 1.16 0.83
C SER A 86 11.58 1.09 -0.68
N THR A 87 10.41 1.55 -1.13
CA THR A 87 10.08 1.63 -2.56
C THR A 87 11.01 2.60 -3.29
N LEU A 88 11.26 3.79 -2.77
CA LEU A 88 12.13 4.79 -3.42
C LEU A 88 13.58 4.33 -3.52
N LEU A 89 14.04 3.48 -2.60
CA LEU A 89 15.38 2.92 -2.62
C LEU A 89 15.52 1.85 -3.71
N TRP A 90 14.58 0.89 -3.76
CA TRP A 90 14.72 -0.35 -4.52
C TRP A 90 13.89 -0.45 -5.81
N SER A 91 12.88 0.38 -6.03
CA SER A 91 12.09 0.32 -7.27
C SER A 91 12.79 1.06 -8.42
N ASN A 92 12.46 0.68 -9.65
CA ASN A 92 12.82 1.47 -10.81
C ASN A 92 11.88 2.69 -10.92
N LEU A 93 12.41 3.87 -10.57
CA LEU A 93 11.66 5.14 -10.56
C LEU A 93 11.30 5.66 -11.95
N ALA A 94 11.84 5.08 -13.03
CA ALA A 94 11.37 5.36 -14.38
C ALA A 94 10.03 4.67 -14.69
N ASN A 95 9.60 3.73 -13.84
CA ASN A 95 8.37 2.99 -14.06
C ASN A 95 7.14 3.80 -13.59
N PRO A 96 6.18 4.11 -14.48
CA PRO A 96 5.00 4.90 -14.12
C PRO A 96 4.08 4.20 -13.11
N TYR A 97 4.01 2.87 -13.11
CA TYR A 97 3.14 2.14 -12.17
C TYR A 97 3.57 2.33 -10.71
N VAL A 98 4.88 2.48 -10.47
CA VAL A 98 5.42 2.78 -9.13
C VAL A 98 4.85 4.11 -8.61
N TRP A 99 4.86 5.15 -9.45
CA TRP A 99 4.36 6.47 -9.09
C TRP A 99 2.84 6.52 -8.93
N ILE A 100 2.10 5.77 -9.74
CA ILE A 100 0.64 5.69 -9.60
C ILE A 100 0.28 5.12 -8.23
N VAL A 101 0.90 4.01 -7.83
CA VAL A 101 0.63 3.38 -6.53
C VAL A 101 1.09 4.28 -5.37
N LEU A 102 2.31 4.84 -5.44
CA LEU A 102 2.78 5.78 -4.42
C LEU A 102 1.89 7.02 -4.31
N GLY A 103 1.42 7.56 -5.43
CA GLY A 103 0.50 8.69 -5.47
C GLY A 103 -0.83 8.39 -4.78
N VAL A 104 -1.43 7.23 -5.07
CA VAL A 104 -2.65 6.78 -4.37
C VAL A 104 -2.39 6.61 -2.88
N MET A 105 -1.27 5.97 -2.51
CA MET A 105 -0.91 5.78 -1.09
C MET A 105 -0.74 7.10 -0.35
N VAL A 106 -0.10 8.11 -0.97
CA VAL A 106 0.07 9.43 -0.38
C VAL A 106 -1.27 10.14 -0.22
N VAL A 107 -2.14 10.14 -1.25
CA VAL A 107 -3.45 10.78 -1.17
C VAL A 107 -4.33 10.13 -0.09
N PHE A 108 -4.43 8.80 -0.09
CA PHE A 108 -5.29 8.06 0.83
C PHE A 108 -4.72 8.10 2.26
N GLY A 109 -3.39 8.01 2.37
CA GLY A 109 -2.66 8.20 3.63
C GLY A 109 -2.85 9.59 4.22
N ALA A 110 -2.80 10.64 3.41
CA ALA A 110 -3.05 12.01 3.85
C ALA A 110 -4.51 12.19 4.32
N VAL A 111 -5.48 11.59 3.63
CA VAL A 111 -6.89 11.60 4.07
C VAL A 111 -7.05 10.92 5.42
N GLY A 112 -6.44 9.74 5.60
CA GLY A 112 -6.45 9.03 6.89
C GLY A 112 -5.75 9.81 7.99
N TRP A 113 -4.58 10.37 7.71
CA TRP A 113 -3.84 11.22 8.64
C TRP A 113 -4.65 12.45 9.08
N VAL A 114 -5.31 13.14 8.16
CA VAL A 114 -6.16 14.30 8.49
C VAL A 114 -7.36 13.89 9.35
N ASP A 115 -7.96 12.73 9.08
CA ASP A 115 -9.05 12.19 9.89
C ASP A 115 -8.58 11.90 11.33
N ASP A 116 -7.48 11.17 11.50
CA ASP A 116 -6.91 10.82 12.80
C ASP A 116 -6.39 12.05 13.56
N PHE A 117 -5.74 12.98 12.85
CA PHE A 117 -5.25 14.22 13.44
C PHE A 117 -6.41 15.06 14.01
N ARG A 118 -7.55 15.15 13.31
CA ARG A 118 -8.74 15.85 13.83
C ARG A 118 -9.31 15.16 15.06
N LYS A 119 -9.38 13.83 15.06
CA LYS A 119 -9.88 13.05 16.20
C LYS A 119 -9.03 13.24 17.45
N ILE A 120 -7.71 13.24 17.29
CA ILE A 120 -6.77 13.27 18.43
C ILE A 120 -6.49 14.71 18.87
N VAL A 121 -6.03 15.56 17.95
CA VAL A 121 -5.52 16.91 18.28
C VAL A 121 -6.65 17.91 18.44
N LYS A 122 -7.68 17.86 17.58
CA LYS A 122 -8.84 18.77 17.67
C LYS A 122 -9.95 18.26 18.60
N LYS A 123 -9.79 17.05 19.16
CA LYS A 123 -10.77 16.40 20.05
C LYS A 123 -12.18 16.32 19.44
N ASP A 124 -12.24 16.17 18.12
CA ASP A 124 -13.46 16.06 17.32
C ASP A 124 -13.79 14.58 17.11
N PRO A 125 -14.75 13.99 17.87
CA PRO A 125 -15.01 12.54 17.83
C PRO A 125 -15.55 12.06 16.47
N GLU A 126 -16.08 12.96 15.63
CA GLU A 126 -16.56 12.64 14.28
C GLU A 126 -15.42 12.61 13.25
N GLY A 127 -14.30 13.30 13.52
CA GLY A 127 -13.13 13.35 12.64
C GLY A 127 -13.36 14.15 11.35
N LEU A 128 -12.88 13.65 10.22
CA LEU A 128 -13.09 14.26 8.91
C LEU A 128 -14.50 13.90 8.40
N PRO A 129 -15.35 14.88 8.06
CA PRO A 129 -16.69 14.60 7.54
C PRO A 129 -16.64 13.68 6.32
N ALA A 130 -17.52 12.68 6.27
CA ALA A 130 -17.52 11.64 5.24
C ALA A 130 -17.48 12.18 3.80
N ARG A 131 -18.17 13.31 3.54
CA ARG A 131 -18.14 14.01 2.24
C ARG A 131 -16.72 14.40 1.80
N TRP A 132 -15.87 14.85 2.72
CA TRP A 132 -14.50 15.25 2.41
C TRP A 132 -13.58 14.04 2.29
N LYS A 133 -13.77 13.02 3.14
CA LYS A 133 -13.06 11.74 3.03
C LYS A 133 -13.30 11.11 1.66
N TYR A 134 -14.56 11.00 1.26
CA TYR A 134 -14.96 10.45 -0.03
C TYR A 134 -14.52 11.32 -1.21
N LEU A 135 -14.59 12.65 -1.10
CA LEU A 135 -14.14 13.56 -2.16
C LEU A 135 -12.65 13.34 -2.48
N TRP A 136 -11.78 13.34 -1.49
CA TRP A 136 -10.33 13.21 -1.70
C TRP A 136 -9.92 11.80 -2.13
N GLN A 137 -10.56 10.76 -1.58
CA GLN A 137 -10.41 9.40 -2.11
C GLN A 137 -10.86 9.32 -3.56
N SER A 138 -11.93 10.03 -3.92
CA SER A 138 -12.44 10.03 -5.29
C SER A 138 -11.52 10.75 -6.26
N VAL A 139 -10.94 11.88 -5.86
CA VAL A 139 -9.93 12.60 -6.65
C VAL A 139 -8.72 11.70 -6.91
N GLY A 140 -8.17 11.07 -5.87
CA GLY A 140 -7.03 10.16 -6.01
C GLY A 140 -7.35 8.92 -6.86
N GLY A 141 -8.50 8.29 -6.61
CA GLY A 141 -8.94 7.11 -7.33
C GLY A 141 -9.24 7.37 -8.81
N LEU A 142 -9.91 8.48 -9.13
CA LEU A 142 -10.17 8.89 -10.53
C LEU A 142 -8.87 9.27 -11.23
N ALA A 143 -7.98 10.04 -10.57
CA ALA A 143 -6.70 10.41 -11.17
C ALA A 143 -5.86 9.17 -11.52
N ALA A 144 -5.81 8.17 -10.64
CA ALA A 144 -5.14 6.90 -10.91
C ALA A 144 -5.81 6.12 -12.05
N ALA A 145 -7.14 5.98 -12.02
CA ALA A 145 -7.90 5.26 -13.04
C ALA A 145 -7.74 5.87 -14.44
N VAL A 146 -7.81 7.21 -14.53
CA VAL A 146 -7.57 7.96 -15.77
C VAL A 146 -6.13 7.74 -16.22
N THR A 147 -5.14 7.93 -15.34
CA THR A 147 -3.72 7.77 -15.69
C THR A 147 -3.41 6.36 -16.22
N LEU A 148 -3.95 5.31 -15.59
CA LEU A 148 -3.81 3.94 -16.07
C LEU A 148 -4.44 3.74 -17.45
N TYR A 149 -5.62 4.31 -17.69
CA TYR A 149 -6.29 4.23 -19.00
C TYR A 149 -5.49 4.92 -20.10
N TRP A 150 -4.90 6.09 -19.83
CA TRP A 150 -4.06 6.81 -20.80
C TRP A 150 -2.71 6.14 -21.04
N LEU A 151 -2.18 5.44 -20.04
CA LEU A 151 -0.90 4.75 -20.15
C LEU A 151 -1.00 3.41 -20.89
N ALA A 152 -2.20 2.82 -20.93
CA ALA A 152 -2.44 1.53 -21.55
C ALA A 152 -2.00 1.52 -23.02
N LYS A 153 -1.08 0.62 -23.36
CA LYS A 153 -0.54 0.49 -24.73
C LYS A 153 -1.18 -0.67 -25.48
N THR A 154 -1.67 -1.66 -24.74
CA THR A 154 -2.28 -2.86 -25.30
C THR A 154 -3.74 -2.98 -24.86
N PRO A 155 -4.62 -3.58 -25.69
CA PRO A 155 -6.01 -3.82 -25.29
C PRO A 155 -6.14 -4.61 -23.99
N ALA A 156 -5.21 -5.53 -23.75
CA ALA A 156 -5.17 -6.38 -22.57
C ALA A 156 -5.06 -5.61 -21.24
N GLU A 157 -4.54 -4.38 -21.24
CA GLU A 157 -4.42 -3.55 -20.05
C GLU A 157 -5.76 -2.90 -19.64
N THR A 158 -6.75 -2.88 -20.54
CA THR A 158 -8.07 -2.25 -20.33
C THR A 158 -9.25 -3.22 -20.45
N THR A 159 -8.96 -4.53 -20.51
CA THR A 159 -9.98 -5.58 -20.54
C THR A 159 -10.20 -6.16 -19.15
N LEU A 160 -11.43 -6.60 -18.88
CA LEU A 160 -11.76 -7.40 -17.72
C LEU A 160 -11.59 -8.88 -18.08
N ILE A 161 -10.72 -9.56 -17.34
CA ILE A 161 -10.41 -10.98 -17.52
C ILE A 161 -11.16 -11.78 -16.48
N PHE A 162 -11.80 -12.87 -16.91
CA PHE A 162 -12.48 -13.79 -16.01
C PHE A 162 -11.57 -15.00 -15.74
N PRO A 163 -11.08 -15.20 -14.50
CA PRO A 163 -10.01 -16.17 -14.22
C PRO A 163 -10.38 -17.63 -14.54
N PHE A 164 -11.67 -17.99 -14.47
CA PHE A 164 -12.15 -19.34 -14.78
C PHE A 164 -12.56 -19.54 -16.24
N PHE A 165 -12.68 -18.45 -17.01
CA PHE A 165 -13.18 -18.45 -18.38
C PHE A 165 -12.17 -17.73 -19.28
N LYS A 166 -11.17 -18.46 -19.78
CA LYS A 166 -10.04 -17.89 -20.54
C LYS A 166 -10.46 -17.14 -21.81
N ASP A 167 -11.56 -17.56 -22.44
CA ASP A 167 -12.09 -16.93 -23.66
C ASP A 167 -13.05 -15.76 -23.36
N LEU A 168 -13.49 -15.62 -22.10
CA LEU A 168 -14.32 -14.49 -21.69
C LEU A 168 -13.43 -13.32 -21.32
N ILE A 169 -13.14 -12.49 -22.30
CA ILE A 169 -12.38 -11.26 -22.15
C ILE A 169 -13.28 -10.10 -22.54
N LEU A 170 -13.65 -9.25 -21.58
CA LEU A 170 -14.56 -8.14 -21.81
C LEU A 170 -13.77 -6.83 -22.01
N PRO A 171 -13.70 -6.25 -23.21
CA PRO A 171 -13.10 -4.94 -23.41
C PRO A 171 -13.97 -3.86 -22.78
N LEU A 172 -13.46 -3.17 -21.77
CA LEU A 172 -14.25 -2.19 -21.01
C LEU A 172 -14.28 -0.81 -21.69
N GLY A 173 -13.29 -0.48 -22.52
CA GLY A 173 -13.15 0.87 -23.05
C GLY A 173 -13.15 1.91 -21.93
N VAL A 174 -13.96 2.96 -22.06
CA VAL A 174 -14.07 4.03 -21.04
C VAL A 174 -14.61 3.51 -19.71
N PHE A 175 -15.39 2.41 -19.68
CA PHE A 175 -15.88 1.82 -18.44
C PHE A 175 -14.76 1.24 -17.57
N TYR A 176 -13.54 1.06 -18.11
CA TYR A 176 -12.35 0.73 -17.33
C TYR A 176 -12.12 1.77 -16.23
N ILE A 177 -12.26 3.06 -16.55
CA ILE A 177 -12.04 4.16 -15.60
C ILE A 177 -13.03 4.04 -14.44
N LEU A 178 -14.30 3.78 -14.75
CA LEU A 178 -15.34 3.60 -13.74
C LEU A 178 -15.06 2.39 -12.84
N LEU A 179 -14.72 1.23 -13.42
CA LEU A 179 -14.43 0.03 -12.65
C LEU A 179 -13.20 0.22 -11.75
N THR A 180 -12.09 0.73 -12.30
CA THR A 180 -10.86 0.96 -11.55
C THR A 180 -11.08 1.96 -10.41
N TYR A 181 -11.84 3.02 -10.65
CA TYR A 181 -12.26 3.96 -9.60
C TYR A 181 -13.01 3.24 -8.46
N LEU A 182 -14.04 2.45 -8.80
CA LEU A 182 -14.84 1.72 -7.83
C LEU A 182 -14.00 0.74 -7.01
N VAL A 183 -13.05 0.05 -7.66
CA VAL A 183 -12.13 -0.88 -6.99
C VAL A 183 -11.21 -0.13 -6.02
N ILE A 184 -10.58 0.98 -6.43
CA ILE A 184 -9.64 1.72 -5.58
C ILE A 184 -10.36 2.30 -4.36
N VAL A 185 -11.46 3.04 -4.58
CA VAL A 185 -12.19 3.69 -3.48
C VAL A 185 -12.92 2.65 -2.63
N GLY A 186 -13.51 1.63 -3.25
CA GLY A 186 -14.22 0.55 -2.56
C GLY A 186 -13.31 -0.26 -1.65
N THR A 187 -12.14 -0.69 -2.14
CA THR A 187 -11.19 -1.47 -1.33
C THR A 187 -10.61 -0.68 -0.16
N SER A 188 -10.32 0.62 -0.33
CA SER A 188 -9.89 1.48 0.79
C SER A 188 -10.94 1.55 1.90
N ASN A 189 -12.21 1.71 1.55
CA ASN A 189 -13.29 1.75 2.54
C ASN A 189 -13.55 0.38 3.17
N ALA A 190 -13.39 -0.71 2.40
CA ALA A 190 -13.47 -2.07 2.93
C ALA A 190 -12.39 -2.35 3.98
N VAL A 191 -11.12 -1.97 3.72
CA VAL A 191 -10.03 -2.14 4.70
C VAL A 191 -10.28 -1.29 5.96
N ASN A 192 -10.73 -0.05 5.80
CA ASN A 192 -11.08 0.83 6.92
C ASN A 192 -12.25 0.30 7.76
N LEU A 193 -13.15 -0.51 7.19
CA LEU A 193 -14.23 -1.18 7.93
C LEU A 193 -13.73 -2.41 8.70
N THR A 194 -12.76 -3.13 8.14
CA THR A 194 -12.13 -4.32 8.76
C THR A 194 -11.24 -3.96 9.95
N ASP A 195 -10.68 -2.75 9.98
CA ASP A 195 -9.74 -2.28 11.01
C ASP A 195 -10.44 -1.89 12.34
N GLY A 196 -11.11 -2.86 12.95
CA GLY A 196 -11.83 -2.71 14.23
C GLY A 196 -11.25 -3.52 15.40
N LEU A 197 -10.30 -4.42 15.13
CA LEU A 197 -9.65 -5.28 16.12
C LEU A 197 -8.12 -5.30 15.90
N ASP A 198 -7.38 -5.58 16.97
CA ASP A 198 -5.91 -5.56 16.97
C ASP A 198 -5.36 -6.62 15.99
N GLY A 199 -4.51 -6.22 15.07
CA GLY A 199 -3.92 -7.08 14.05
C GLY A 199 -4.88 -7.53 12.92
N LEU A 200 -6.17 -7.19 12.98
CA LEU A 200 -7.18 -7.77 12.09
C LEU A 200 -7.05 -7.29 10.65
N ALA A 201 -6.72 -6.02 10.41
CA ALA A 201 -6.59 -5.49 9.06
C ALA A 201 -5.19 -5.75 8.46
N ILE A 202 -4.13 -5.73 9.28
CA ILE A 202 -2.76 -5.78 8.75
C ILE A 202 -2.38 -7.15 8.23
N MET A 203 -2.75 -8.25 8.90
CA MET A 203 -2.37 -9.59 8.46
C MET A 203 -3.02 -9.98 7.11
N PRO A 204 -4.34 -9.75 6.88
CA PRO A 204 -4.94 -9.92 5.55
C PRO A 204 -4.27 -9.04 4.49
N THR A 205 -3.88 -7.80 4.84
CA THR A 205 -3.17 -6.90 3.91
C THR A 205 -1.82 -7.48 3.49
N VAL A 206 -1.05 -8.05 4.42
CA VAL A 206 0.22 -8.74 4.11
C VAL A 206 -0.02 -9.95 3.20
N MET A 207 -1.05 -10.76 3.46
CA MET A 207 -1.39 -11.92 2.63
C MET A 207 -1.80 -11.52 1.21
N VAL A 208 -2.66 -10.51 1.08
CA VAL A 208 -3.09 -9.97 -0.22
C VAL A 208 -1.90 -9.38 -0.99
N ALA A 209 -1.01 -8.64 -0.32
CA ALA A 209 0.21 -8.13 -0.94
C ALA A 209 1.11 -9.27 -1.45
N GLY A 210 1.23 -10.37 -0.70
CA GLY A 210 1.93 -11.58 -1.15
C GLY A 210 1.34 -12.19 -2.43
N ALA A 211 0.01 -12.33 -2.48
CA ALA A 211 -0.67 -12.82 -3.68
C ALA A 211 -0.48 -11.87 -4.87
N LEU A 212 -0.64 -10.55 -4.67
CA LEU A 212 -0.45 -9.54 -5.72
C LEU A 212 1.00 -9.48 -6.21
N ALA A 213 1.99 -9.69 -5.33
CA ALA A 213 3.39 -9.80 -5.72
C ALA A 213 3.62 -10.94 -6.72
N ILE A 214 3.00 -12.11 -6.48
CA ILE A 214 3.07 -13.25 -7.40
C ILE A 214 2.48 -12.86 -8.76
N PHE A 215 1.28 -12.26 -8.79
CA PHE A 215 0.67 -11.82 -10.05
C PHE A 215 1.50 -10.75 -10.78
N ALA A 216 2.06 -9.78 -10.07
CA ALA A 216 2.94 -8.77 -10.65
C ALA A 216 4.19 -9.41 -11.30
N TYR A 217 4.78 -10.42 -10.66
CA TYR A 217 5.93 -11.15 -11.21
C TYR A 217 5.58 -11.95 -12.46
N LEU A 218 4.47 -12.68 -12.43
CA LEU A 218 4.06 -13.54 -13.52
C LEU A 218 3.62 -12.72 -14.75
N THR A 219 2.80 -11.68 -14.55
CA THR A 219 2.34 -10.78 -15.63
C THR A 219 3.45 -9.87 -16.15
N GLY A 220 4.44 -9.54 -15.32
CA GLY A 220 5.58 -8.71 -15.69
C GLY A 220 6.69 -9.45 -16.44
N ASN A 221 6.59 -10.77 -16.59
CA ASN A 221 7.57 -11.61 -17.27
C ASN A 221 6.95 -12.30 -18.49
N ILE A 222 7.48 -12.01 -19.68
CA ILE A 222 6.91 -12.51 -20.94
C ILE A 222 6.84 -14.04 -21.01
N LYS A 223 7.85 -14.75 -20.49
CA LYS A 223 7.91 -16.21 -20.53
C LYS A 223 6.85 -16.84 -19.62
N PHE A 224 6.67 -16.30 -18.42
CA PHE A 224 5.66 -16.80 -17.48
C PHE A 224 4.25 -16.44 -17.93
N ALA A 225 4.05 -15.22 -18.43
CA ALA A 225 2.77 -14.77 -18.96
C ALA A 225 2.30 -15.67 -20.12
N GLU A 226 3.18 -15.96 -21.07
CA GLU A 226 2.92 -16.87 -22.19
C GLU A 226 2.61 -18.29 -21.71
N TYR A 227 3.47 -18.86 -20.84
CA TYR A 227 3.31 -20.22 -20.33
C TYR A 227 1.99 -20.43 -19.56
N LEU A 228 1.58 -19.43 -18.75
CA LEU A 228 0.36 -19.51 -17.95
C LEU A 228 -0.90 -19.06 -18.70
N HIS A 229 -0.74 -18.55 -19.93
CA HIS A 229 -1.81 -17.93 -20.71
C HIS A 229 -2.50 -16.79 -19.95
N ILE A 230 -1.71 -15.90 -19.34
CA ILE A 230 -2.17 -14.67 -18.70
C ILE A 230 -1.61 -13.45 -19.45
N PRO A 231 -2.26 -12.28 -19.39
CA PRO A 231 -1.75 -11.12 -20.11
C PRO A 231 -0.40 -10.63 -19.61
N TYR A 232 0.47 -10.31 -20.57
CA TYR A 232 1.74 -9.68 -20.31
C TYR A 232 1.57 -8.16 -20.21
N VAL A 233 2.00 -7.59 -19.09
CA VAL A 233 1.98 -6.14 -18.85
C VAL A 233 3.41 -5.67 -18.60
N ALA A 234 3.99 -5.01 -19.61
CA ALA A 234 5.39 -4.60 -19.55
C ALA A 234 5.64 -3.61 -18.39
N GLY A 235 6.53 -3.98 -17.48
CA GLY A 235 6.89 -3.18 -16.32
C GLY A 235 6.02 -3.42 -15.07
N SER A 236 4.95 -4.22 -15.12
CA SER A 236 4.15 -4.54 -13.92
C SER A 236 4.97 -5.25 -12.83
N GLY A 237 6.05 -5.95 -13.22
CA GLY A 237 6.96 -6.64 -12.29
C GLY A 237 7.59 -5.73 -11.25
N GLU A 238 7.77 -4.43 -11.51
CA GLU A 238 8.29 -3.49 -10.51
C GLU A 238 7.38 -3.37 -9.27
N LEU A 239 6.08 -3.67 -9.41
CA LEU A 239 5.13 -3.65 -8.30
C LEU A 239 5.43 -4.68 -7.21
N ILE A 240 6.25 -5.70 -7.49
CA ILE A 240 6.71 -6.66 -6.48
C ILE A 240 7.51 -5.96 -5.39
N VAL A 241 8.29 -4.91 -5.75
CA VAL A 241 9.06 -4.14 -4.77
C VAL A 241 8.13 -3.42 -3.80
N ILE A 242 7.02 -2.87 -4.32
CA ILE A 242 6.01 -2.23 -3.47
C ILE A 242 5.31 -3.29 -2.61
N CYS A 243 4.87 -4.41 -3.18
CA CYS A 243 4.22 -5.48 -2.43
C CYS A 243 5.15 -6.05 -1.35
N GLY A 244 6.44 -6.23 -1.66
CA GLY A 244 7.48 -6.62 -0.70
C GLY A 244 7.62 -5.60 0.43
N SER A 245 7.62 -4.31 0.11
CA SER A 245 7.63 -3.26 1.14
C SER A 245 6.36 -3.24 2.01
N ILE A 246 5.19 -3.56 1.46
CA ILE A 246 3.94 -3.71 2.23
C ILE A 246 4.06 -4.89 3.19
N ILE A 247 4.59 -6.03 2.72
CA ILE A 247 4.82 -7.21 3.55
C ILE A 247 5.77 -6.88 4.70
N GLY A 248 6.93 -6.27 4.43
CA GLY A 248 7.90 -5.95 5.46
C GLY A 248 7.39 -4.91 6.46
N ALA A 249 6.80 -3.80 5.99
CA ALA A 249 6.20 -2.80 6.86
C ALA A 249 5.03 -3.38 7.68
N GLY A 250 4.20 -4.22 7.08
CA GLY A 250 3.06 -4.83 7.76
C GLY A 250 3.47 -5.85 8.83
N LEU A 251 4.48 -6.67 8.56
CA LEU A 251 5.06 -7.58 9.58
C LEU A 251 5.73 -6.79 10.71
N GLY A 252 6.43 -5.70 10.39
CA GLY A 252 7.04 -4.82 11.39
C GLY A 252 6.01 -4.08 12.23
N PHE A 253 4.89 -3.65 11.63
CA PHE A 253 3.78 -3.06 12.37
C PHE A 253 3.06 -4.08 13.26
N LEU A 254 2.84 -5.30 12.75
CA LEU A 254 2.21 -6.39 13.50
C LEU A 254 2.99 -6.73 14.78
N TRP A 255 4.32 -6.54 14.80
CA TRP A 255 5.14 -6.69 16.01
C TRP A 255 4.65 -5.83 17.18
N PHE A 256 4.11 -4.63 16.90
CA PHE A 256 3.58 -3.70 17.89
C PHE A 256 2.05 -3.73 18.01
N ASN A 257 1.36 -4.26 17.00
CA ASN A 257 -0.10 -4.26 16.92
C ASN A 257 -0.74 -5.64 17.27
N ALA A 258 0.06 -6.69 17.44
CA ALA A 258 -0.41 -7.99 17.93
C ALA A 258 -0.98 -7.86 19.36
N TYR A 259 -2.04 -8.63 19.67
CA TYR A 259 -2.68 -8.55 20.98
C TYR A 259 -1.73 -8.94 22.12
N PRO A 260 -1.63 -8.13 23.20
CA PRO A 260 -2.25 -6.82 23.41
C PRO A 260 -1.53 -5.69 22.64
N ALA A 261 -2.26 -4.92 21.82
CA ALA A 261 -1.67 -3.91 20.95
C ALA A 261 -1.00 -2.76 21.71
N GLU A 262 0.12 -2.26 21.18
CA GLU A 262 0.85 -1.07 21.64
C GLU A 262 0.59 0.16 20.77
N VAL A 263 0.13 -0.03 19.52
CA VAL A 263 -0.28 0.97 18.51
C VAL A 263 -1.42 0.39 17.68
#